data_AF-A0A7J5VSH8-F1
#
_entry.id   AF-A0A7J5VSH8-F1
#
_cell.length_a   1.000
_cell.length_b   1.000
_cell.length_c   1.000
_cell.angle_alpha   90.00
_cell.angle_beta   90.00
_cell.angle_gamma   90.00
#
_symmetry.space_group_name_H-M   'P 1'
#
loop_
_entity.id
_entity.type
_entity.pdbx_description
1 polymer ?
#
loop_
_entity_poly.entity_id
_entity_poly.type
_entity_poly.pdbx_seq_one_letter_code
_entity_poly.pdbx_strand_id
1 'polypeptide(L)'
;MFRPSTWIISTLLLLSFLLPGQLRAAGKMITLTVPDSVLSQALDKSLPIAIDTSSSTLSGAITIIRISNLQIQDKGVSCRIALKGDDMQLSTEISGHTIKLKVGSVQLELQCNAALRFDPAKQILYIKPVISDLQASSTTAQGDIDAILMAYLNNREFPVKMQQLEPLIAETSGKTITINMNIAGINTRQGILQFDILPNIQSTNHTAKKKT
;
A
#
# COMPACT_ATOMS: atom_id res chain seq x y z
N MET A 1 -27.38 -20.88 61.80
CA MET A 1 -28.45 -21.54 61.02
C MET A 1 -28.57 -20.79 59.69
N PHE A 2 -28.62 -21.55 58.59
CA PHE A 2 -28.72 -21.14 57.16
C PHE A 2 -27.47 -20.65 56.41
N ARG A 3 -26.99 -21.52 55.50
CA ARG A 3 -26.09 -21.30 54.35
C ARG A 3 -26.91 -21.39 53.05
N PRO A 4 -26.63 -20.54 52.04
CA PRO A 4 -26.53 -20.99 50.63
C PRO A 4 -25.38 -20.23 49.91
N SER A 5 -24.85 -20.51 48.71
CA SER A 5 -25.05 -21.50 47.65
C SER A 5 -23.78 -21.45 46.79
N THR A 6 -23.04 -22.55 46.66
CA THR A 6 -21.85 -22.66 45.81
C THR A 6 -22.08 -23.76 44.78
N TRP A 7 -22.91 -23.52 43.75
CA TRP A 7 -23.24 -24.57 42.76
C TRP A 7 -23.56 -24.02 41.35
N ILE A 8 -22.84 -23.00 40.86
CA ILE A 8 -23.00 -22.51 39.47
C ILE A 8 -21.65 -22.37 38.72
N ILE A 9 -20.49 -22.43 39.39
CA ILE A 9 -19.20 -22.10 38.74
C ILE A 9 -18.60 -23.29 37.94
N SER A 10 -19.16 -24.50 38.04
CA SER A 10 -18.49 -25.69 37.46
C SER A 10 -18.79 -25.99 35.99
N THR A 11 -19.74 -25.32 35.32
CA THR A 11 -20.23 -25.72 33.99
C THR A 11 -19.65 -24.91 32.82
N LEU A 12 -18.82 -23.87 33.07
CA LEU A 12 -18.27 -23.00 32.02
C LEU A 12 -16.81 -23.31 31.63
N LEU A 13 -16.24 -24.42 32.11
CA LEU A 13 -14.83 -24.77 31.85
C LEU A 13 -14.62 -25.91 30.84
N LEU A 14 -15.69 -26.53 30.33
CA LEU A 14 -15.62 -27.73 29.47
C LEU A 14 -15.87 -27.47 27.98
N LEU A 15 -16.17 -26.23 27.56
CA LEU A 15 -16.50 -25.92 26.16
C LEU A 15 -15.35 -25.31 25.34
N SER A 16 -14.15 -25.19 25.90
CA SER A 16 -12.98 -24.59 25.24
C SER A 16 -12.04 -25.60 24.57
N PHE A 17 -12.33 -26.91 24.62
CA PHE A 17 -11.44 -27.97 24.09
C PHE A 17 -11.80 -28.49 22.68
N LEU A 18 -12.78 -27.92 21.99
CA LEU A 18 -13.22 -28.38 20.66
C LEU A 18 -12.96 -27.37 19.53
N LEU A 19 -11.84 -26.65 19.59
CA LEU A 19 -11.32 -25.96 18.41
C LEU A 19 -10.28 -26.87 17.74
N PRO A 20 -10.62 -27.58 16.65
CA PRO A 20 -9.60 -28.18 15.80
C PRO A 20 -8.76 -27.06 15.22
N GLY A 21 -7.57 -26.85 15.81
CA GLY A 21 -6.53 -26.05 15.21
C GLY A 21 -6.15 -26.70 13.89
N GLN A 22 -6.74 -26.19 12.80
CA GLN A 22 -6.29 -26.50 11.45
C GLN A 22 -4.90 -25.90 11.30
N LEU A 23 -3.88 -26.67 11.68
CA LEU A 23 -2.51 -26.50 11.22
C LEU A 23 -2.53 -26.72 9.71
N ARG A 24 -2.88 -25.66 8.96
CA ARG A 24 -2.62 -25.60 7.53
C ARG A 24 -1.12 -25.82 7.37
N ALA A 25 -0.76 -26.86 6.64
CA ALA A 25 0.60 -27.07 6.18
C ALA A 25 1.07 -25.76 5.54
N ALA A 26 1.93 -25.02 6.24
CA ALA A 26 2.52 -23.81 5.73
C ALA A 26 3.43 -24.23 4.58
N GLY A 27 2.95 -24.06 3.34
CA GLY A 27 3.78 -24.23 2.16
C GLY A 27 5.04 -23.39 2.33
N LYS A 28 6.20 -23.94 1.95
CA LYS A 28 7.47 -23.21 2.05
C LYS A 28 7.35 -21.93 1.21
N MET A 29 7.52 -20.80 1.88
CA MET A 29 7.41 -19.48 1.28
C MET A 29 8.65 -19.17 0.44
N ILE A 30 8.45 -18.55 -0.71
CA ILE A 30 9.51 -17.98 -1.55
C ILE A 30 9.67 -16.51 -1.15
N THR A 31 10.90 -16.03 -1.10
CA THR A 31 11.19 -14.63 -0.80
C THR A 31 11.79 -13.95 -2.03
N LEU A 32 11.20 -12.83 -2.44
CA LEU A 32 11.75 -11.94 -3.45
C LEU A 32 12.18 -10.64 -2.78
N THR A 33 13.43 -10.25 -2.93
CA THR A 33 13.96 -8.99 -2.38
C THR A 33 14.22 -7.99 -3.49
N VAL A 34 13.74 -6.77 -3.30
CA VAL A 34 13.92 -5.64 -4.22
C VAL A 34 14.72 -4.56 -3.49
N PRO A 35 15.97 -4.29 -3.93
CA PRO A 35 16.76 -3.19 -3.39
C PRO A 35 16.14 -1.83 -3.66
N ASP A 36 16.40 -0.86 -2.78
CA ASP A 36 15.98 0.54 -2.94
C ASP A 36 16.41 1.16 -4.27
N SER A 37 17.59 0.82 -4.79
CA SER A 37 18.09 1.27 -6.09
C SER A 37 17.25 0.79 -7.27
N VAL A 38 16.74 -0.44 -7.21
CA VAL A 38 15.83 -0.99 -8.23
C VAL A 38 14.47 -0.30 -8.14
N LEU A 39 13.96 -0.11 -6.92
CA LEU A 39 12.70 0.59 -6.70
C LEU A 39 12.78 2.06 -7.16
N SER A 40 13.90 2.74 -6.89
CA SER A 40 14.16 4.11 -7.33
C SER A 40 14.12 4.23 -8.85
N GLN A 41 14.82 3.33 -9.56
CA GLN A 41 14.78 3.30 -11.02
C GLN A 41 13.38 3.03 -11.57
N ALA A 42 12.62 2.12 -10.95
CA ALA A 42 11.24 1.85 -11.34
C ALA A 42 10.33 3.08 -11.12
N LEU A 43 10.52 3.82 -10.02
CA LEU A 43 9.80 5.06 -9.76
C LEU A 43 10.15 6.14 -10.78
N ASP A 44 11.43 6.33 -11.09
CA ASP A 44 11.88 7.30 -12.11
C ASP A 44 11.25 7.05 -13.48
N LYS A 45 11.03 5.78 -13.84
CA LYS A 45 10.38 5.39 -15.10
C LYS A 45 8.86 5.48 -15.08
N SER A 46 8.23 5.53 -13.91
CA SER A 46 6.77 5.62 -13.77
C SER A 46 6.27 7.06 -13.59
N LEU A 47 7.17 8.01 -13.35
CA LEU A 47 6.83 9.42 -13.27
C LEU A 47 6.57 10.03 -14.67
N PRO A 48 5.67 11.01 -14.79
CA PRO A 48 4.87 11.62 -13.71
C PRO A 48 3.66 10.77 -13.28
N ILE A 49 3.24 10.88 -12.00
CA ILE A 49 2.10 10.15 -11.43
C ILE A 49 1.01 11.13 -11.01
N ALA A 50 -0.19 11.01 -11.59
CA ALA A 50 -1.36 11.80 -11.20
C ALA A 50 -1.95 11.31 -9.87
N ILE A 51 -2.35 12.24 -9.01
CA ILE A 51 -3.04 11.96 -7.75
C ILE A 51 -4.53 12.27 -7.93
N ASP A 52 -5.39 11.33 -7.53
CA ASP A 52 -6.83 11.56 -7.50
C ASP A 52 -7.16 12.66 -6.47
N THR A 53 -7.64 13.81 -6.98
CA THR A 53 -8.03 15.02 -6.26
C THR A 53 -9.53 15.08 -5.97
N SER A 54 -10.06 14.04 -5.34
CA SER A 54 -11.42 14.05 -4.80
C SER A 54 -11.47 14.84 -3.48
N SER A 55 -11.65 16.16 -3.56
CA SER A 55 -11.91 17.04 -2.41
C SER A 55 -12.99 18.07 -2.73
N SER A 56 -13.82 18.42 -1.74
CA SER A 56 -14.79 19.51 -1.84
C SER A 56 -14.15 20.90 -1.69
N THR A 57 -12.99 20.97 -1.05
CA THR A 57 -12.30 22.23 -0.75
C THR A 57 -11.18 22.55 -1.74
N LEU A 58 -10.63 21.55 -2.42
CA LEU A 58 -9.52 21.70 -3.35
C LEU A 58 -9.86 21.06 -4.68
N SER A 59 -9.70 21.81 -5.76
CA SER A 59 -9.83 21.30 -7.14
C SER A 59 -8.62 21.68 -7.97
N GLY A 60 -8.39 20.94 -9.06
CA GLY A 60 -7.19 21.03 -9.89
C GLY A 60 -6.53 19.66 -10.04
N ALA A 61 -5.49 19.60 -10.88
CA ALA A 61 -4.71 18.38 -11.09
C ALA A 61 -3.45 18.43 -10.24
N ILE A 62 -3.24 17.41 -9.38
CA ILE A 62 -1.99 17.26 -8.63
C ILE A 62 -1.21 16.10 -9.23
N THR A 63 0.06 16.34 -9.52
CA THR A 63 0.96 15.36 -10.14
C THR A 63 2.26 15.28 -9.34
N ILE A 64 2.70 14.07 -9.02
CA ILE A 64 4.07 13.82 -8.57
C ILE A 64 4.96 13.84 -9.80
N ILE A 65 5.86 14.83 -9.87
CA ILE A 65 6.77 15.01 -11.00
C ILE A 65 8.18 14.49 -10.71
N ARG A 66 8.52 14.30 -9.43
CA ARG A 66 9.81 13.77 -9.01
C ARG A 66 9.70 13.04 -7.68
N ILE A 67 10.42 11.94 -7.55
CA ILE A 67 10.70 11.25 -6.29
C ILE A 67 12.22 11.08 -6.23
N SER A 68 12.85 11.45 -5.13
CA SER A 68 14.31 11.42 -4.98
C SER A 68 14.70 11.01 -3.57
N ASN A 69 15.95 10.58 -3.39
CA ASN A 69 16.50 10.13 -2.11
C ASN A 69 15.61 9.07 -1.45
N LEU A 70 15.06 8.14 -2.24
CA LEU A 70 14.29 7.02 -1.72
C LEU A 70 15.21 6.14 -0.87
N GLN A 71 14.80 5.89 0.37
CA GLN A 71 15.48 4.96 1.26
C GLN A 71 14.42 4.06 1.88
N ILE A 72 14.65 2.75 1.83
CA ILE A 72 13.78 1.78 2.50
C ILE A 72 14.30 1.60 3.92
N GLN A 73 13.42 1.78 4.89
CA GLN A 73 13.71 1.69 6.32
C GLN A 73 12.85 0.61 6.97
N ASP A 74 13.09 0.31 8.24
CA ASP A 74 12.20 -0.58 8.97
C ASP A 74 10.78 0.02 8.98
N LYS A 75 9.80 -0.78 8.56
CA LYS A 75 8.35 -0.45 8.48
C LYS A 75 7.93 0.67 7.51
N GLY A 76 8.82 1.18 6.65
CA GLY A 76 8.43 2.20 5.68
C GLY A 76 9.51 2.62 4.69
N VAL A 77 9.26 3.75 4.03
CA VAL A 77 10.19 4.39 3.10
C VAL A 77 10.29 5.88 3.41
N SER A 78 11.47 6.47 3.24
CA SER A 78 11.66 7.92 3.28
C SER A 78 12.05 8.42 1.89
N CYS A 79 11.55 9.58 1.49
CA CYS A 79 11.92 10.18 0.20
C CYS A 79 11.68 11.70 0.21
N ARG A 80 12.17 12.36 -0.83
CA ARG A 80 11.77 13.71 -1.23
C ARG A 80 10.88 13.63 -2.45
N ILE A 81 9.73 14.28 -2.40
CA ILE A 81 8.80 14.35 -3.54
C ILE A 81 8.70 15.79 -4.02
N ALA A 82 8.63 15.96 -5.34
CA ALA A 82 8.23 17.23 -5.95
C ALA A 82 6.85 17.05 -6.59
N LEU A 83 5.96 17.97 -6.27
CA LEU A 83 4.58 18.02 -6.69
C LEU A 83 4.37 19.21 -7.60
N LYS A 84 3.51 19.03 -8.60
CA LYS A 84 2.98 20.09 -9.43
C LYS A 84 1.46 20.08 -9.32
N GLY A 85 0.88 21.22 -8.96
CA GLY A 85 -0.54 21.50 -9.06
C GLY A 85 -0.80 22.36 -10.28
N ASP A 86 -1.79 21.99 -11.10
CA ASP A 86 -2.24 22.76 -12.26
C ASP A 86 -3.72 23.12 -12.11
N ASP A 87 -4.07 24.35 -12.52
CA ASP A 87 -5.42 24.92 -12.43
C ASP A 87 -6.06 24.81 -11.04
N MET A 88 -5.23 25.01 -10.00
CA MET A 88 -5.64 24.85 -8.61
C MET A 88 -6.67 25.91 -8.22
N GLN A 89 -7.74 25.48 -7.55
CA GLN A 89 -8.75 26.35 -6.97
C GLN A 89 -9.13 25.87 -5.57
N LEU A 90 -9.21 26.84 -4.65
CA LEU A 90 -9.64 26.64 -3.28
C LEU A 90 -11.09 27.10 -3.14
N SER A 91 -11.95 26.24 -2.61
CA SER A 91 -13.35 26.52 -2.34
C SER A 91 -13.57 26.58 -0.83
N THR A 92 -13.99 27.73 -0.31
CA THR A 92 -14.33 27.94 1.10
C THR A 92 -15.75 28.47 1.24
N GLU A 93 -16.38 28.22 2.38
CA GLU A 93 -17.73 28.73 2.67
C GLU A 93 -17.64 29.77 3.79
N ILE A 94 -18.15 30.98 3.52
CA ILE A 94 -18.20 32.07 4.49
C ILE A 94 -19.63 32.60 4.52
N SER A 95 -20.29 32.51 5.68
CA SER A 95 -21.67 33.00 5.88
C SER A 95 -22.66 32.47 4.83
N GLY A 96 -22.59 31.17 4.52
CA GLY A 96 -23.45 30.52 3.53
C GLY A 96 -23.11 30.81 2.06
N HIS A 97 -22.02 31.55 1.80
CA HIS A 97 -21.56 31.86 0.45
C HIS A 97 -20.28 31.10 0.14
N THR A 98 -20.24 30.42 -1.01
CA THR A 98 -19.03 29.76 -1.50
C THR A 98 -18.11 30.75 -2.20
N ILE A 99 -16.89 30.90 -1.70
CA ILE A 99 -15.83 31.68 -2.32
C ILE A 99 -14.88 30.70 -3.02
N LYS A 100 -14.62 30.94 -4.31
CA LYS A 100 -13.65 30.17 -5.10
C LYS A 100 -12.45 31.05 -5.42
N LEU A 101 -11.30 30.73 -4.82
CA LEU A 101 -10.03 31.37 -5.10
C LEU A 101 -9.29 30.59 -6.19
N LYS A 102 -9.04 31.24 -7.33
CA LYS A 102 -8.18 30.69 -8.38
C LYS A 102 -6.72 30.97 -8.02
N VAL A 103 -5.94 29.91 -7.98
CA VAL A 103 -4.52 29.94 -7.67
C VAL A 103 -3.70 29.88 -8.95
N GLY A 104 -4.09 29.00 -9.88
CA GLY A 104 -3.29 28.66 -11.04
C GLY A 104 -2.36 27.48 -10.73
N SER A 105 -1.08 27.61 -11.10
CA SER A 105 -0.10 26.53 -10.93
C SER A 105 0.76 26.71 -9.69
N VAL A 106 1.06 25.59 -9.03
CA VAL A 106 1.91 25.51 -7.83
C VAL A 106 2.93 24.41 -7.99
N GLN A 107 4.12 24.61 -7.45
CA GLN A 107 5.14 23.57 -7.34
C GLN A 107 5.67 23.53 -5.91
N LEU A 108 5.69 22.34 -5.33
CA LEU A 108 6.08 22.12 -3.94
C LEU A 108 7.08 20.97 -3.86
N GLU A 109 8.10 21.11 -3.04
CA GLU A 109 9.03 20.03 -2.70
C GLU A 109 8.97 19.74 -1.21
N LEU A 110 8.84 18.47 -0.85
CA LEU A 110 8.66 18.08 0.54
C LEU A 110 9.35 16.77 0.86
N GLN A 111 9.81 16.67 2.11
CA GLN A 111 10.34 15.44 2.67
C GLN A 111 9.23 14.63 3.34
N CYS A 112 9.17 13.35 3.02
CA CYS A 112 8.09 12.46 3.44
C CYS A 112 8.64 11.12 3.92
N ASN A 113 8.08 10.62 5.02
CA ASN A 113 8.21 9.24 5.48
C ASN A 113 6.88 8.53 5.25
N ALA A 114 6.83 7.50 4.41
CA ALA A 114 5.62 6.74 4.15
C ALA A 114 5.64 5.40 4.88
N ALA A 115 4.57 5.13 5.63
CA ALA A 115 4.29 3.81 6.17
C ALA A 115 3.70 2.92 5.08
N LEU A 116 4.10 1.65 5.07
CA LEU A 116 3.60 0.64 4.14
C LEU A 116 2.72 -0.37 4.86
N ARG A 117 1.58 -0.70 4.28
CA ARG A 117 0.66 -1.73 4.81
C ARG A 117 0.11 -2.56 3.67
N PHE A 118 0.39 -3.86 3.69
CA PHE A 118 -0.14 -4.79 2.69
C PHE A 118 -1.43 -5.46 3.19
N ASP A 119 -2.45 -5.46 2.34
CA ASP A 119 -3.68 -6.24 2.52
C ASP A 119 -3.62 -7.47 1.59
N PRO A 120 -3.28 -8.67 2.11
CA PRO A 120 -3.15 -9.87 1.29
C PRO A 120 -4.47 -10.37 0.73
N ALA A 121 -5.61 -10.06 1.36
CA ALA A 121 -6.91 -10.46 0.85
C ALA A 121 -7.30 -9.64 -0.39
N LYS A 122 -6.99 -8.33 -0.37
CA LYS A 122 -7.27 -7.43 -1.49
C LYS A 122 -6.14 -7.37 -2.52
N GLN A 123 -4.95 -7.89 -2.20
CA GLN A 123 -3.73 -7.71 -2.98
C GLN A 123 -3.44 -6.21 -3.24
N ILE A 124 -3.56 -5.40 -2.18
CA ILE A 124 -3.31 -3.95 -2.25
C ILE A 124 -2.21 -3.59 -1.26
N LEU A 125 -1.19 -2.89 -1.75
CA LEU A 125 -0.22 -2.20 -0.93
C LEU A 125 -0.71 -0.77 -0.69
N TYR A 126 -1.03 -0.45 0.57
CA TYR A 126 -1.36 0.90 0.98
C TYR A 126 -0.08 1.65 1.36
N ILE A 127 0.10 2.82 0.74
CA ILE A 127 1.19 3.75 1.03
C ILE A 127 0.59 4.92 1.79
N LYS A 128 1.07 5.20 3.00
CA LYS A 128 0.59 6.31 3.83
C LYS A 128 1.72 7.30 4.12
N PRO A 129 1.86 8.37 3.32
CA PRO A 129 2.86 9.41 3.55
C PRO A 129 2.60 10.16 4.85
N VAL A 130 3.69 10.50 5.53
CA VAL A 130 3.75 11.35 6.71
C VAL A 130 4.78 12.45 6.44
N ILE A 131 4.28 13.68 6.32
CA ILE A 131 5.09 14.85 5.99
C ILE A 131 5.60 15.45 7.30
N SER A 132 6.93 15.52 7.44
CA SER A 132 7.57 15.91 8.72
C SER A 132 7.80 17.41 8.83
N ASP A 133 7.81 18.12 7.70
CA ASP A 133 8.13 19.54 7.63
C ASP A 133 6.85 20.34 7.31
N LEU A 134 6.10 20.68 8.36
CA LEU A 134 4.91 21.52 8.28
C LEU A 134 5.25 22.99 8.57
N GLN A 135 6.42 23.47 8.12
CA GLN A 135 6.71 24.89 8.18
C GLN A 135 5.98 25.63 7.06
N ALA A 136 4.73 25.97 7.34
CA ALA A 136 3.94 26.92 6.56
C ALA A 136 4.56 28.33 6.74
N SER A 137 5.64 28.59 6.02
CA SER A 137 6.41 29.83 6.15
C SER A 137 6.09 30.82 5.03
N SER A 138 4.82 31.20 4.88
CA SER A 138 4.48 32.50 4.31
C SER A 138 3.05 32.91 4.66
N THR A 139 2.84 34.20 4.96
CA THR A 139 1.51 34.82 5.14
C THR A 139 0.81 35.12 3.80
N THR A 140 1.20 34.41 2.75
CA THR A 140 0.73 34.64 1.38
C THR A 140 -0.27 33.57 0.98
N ALA A 141 -1.13 33.86 0.00
CA ALA A 141 -2.06 32.88 -0.55
C ALA A 141 -1.37 31.59 -1.02
N GLN A 142 -0.08 31.66 -1.41
CA GLN A 142 0.73 30.51 -1.76
C GLN A 142 1.00 29.59 -0.56
N GLY A 143 1.32 30.16 0.60
CA GLY A 143 1.56 29.41 1.84
C GLY A 143 0.33 28.62 2.31
N ASP A 144 -0.87 29.19 2.15
CA ASP A 144 -2.13 28.52 2.47
C ASP A 144 -2.33 27.26 1.60
N ILE A 145 -1.93 27.34 0.34
CA ILE A 145 -2.11 26.23 -0.62
C ILE A 145 -1.09 25.15 -0.41
N ASP A 146 0.16 25.52 -0.14
CA ASP A 146 1.19 24.56 0.24
C ASP A 146 0.74 23.79 1.49
N ALA A 147 0.18 24.48 2.49
CA ALA A 147 -0.39 23.86 3.68
C ALA A 147 -1.56 22.92 3.35
N ILE A 148 -2.48 23.33 2.48
CA ILE A 148 -3.61 22.49 2.05
C ILE A 148 -3.12 21.26 1.27
N LEU A 149 -2.16 21.40 0.36
CA LEU A 149 -1.57 20.29 -0.41
C LEU A 149 -0.86 19.31 0.51
N MET A 150 -0.08 19.81 1.48
CA MET A 150 0.53 18.98 2.50
C MET A 150 -0.54 18.24 3.31
N ALA A 151 -1.57 18.93 3.79
CA ALA A 151 -2.66 18.31 4.52
C ALA A 151 -3.44 17.26 3.69
N TYR A 152 -3.58 17.49 2.38
CA TYR A 152 -4.25 16.56 1.47
C TYR A 152 -3.52 15.24 1.31
N LEU A 153 -2.18 15.28 1.28
CA LEU A 153 -1.36 14.08 1.17
C LEU A 153 -1.13 13.42 2.51
N ASN A 154 -0.90 14.22 3.56
CA ASN A 154 -0.48 13.72 4.85
C ASN A 154 -1.53 12.77 5.46
N ASN A 155 -1.08 11.59 5.89
CA ASN A 155 -1.89 10.58 6.56
C ASN A 155 -3.05 9.99 5.72
N ARG A 156 -3.14 10.31 4.42
CA ARG A 156 -4.05 9.65 3.47
C ARG A 156 -3.42 8.35 2.96
N GLU A 157 -4.21 7.29 2.83
CA GLU A 157 -3.73 6.05 2.22
C GLU A 157 -3.89 6.09 0.69
N PHE A 158 -2.81 5.76 -0.01
CA PHE A 158 -2.78 5.61 -1.46
C PHE A 158 -2.69 4.12 -1.81
N PRO A 159 -3.75 3.52 -2.37
CA PRO A 159 -3.77 2.10 -2.70
C PRO A 159 -3.01 1.83 -4.00
N VAL A 160 -2.03 0.93 -3.95
CA VAL A 160 -1.36 0.36 -5.12
C VAL A 160 -1.85 -1.07 -5.29
N LYS A 161 -2.58 -1.32 -6.36
CA LYS A 161 -3.03 -2.69 -6.69
C LYS A 161 -1.82 -3.51 -7.13
N MET A 162 -1.59 -4.62 -6.45
CA MET A 162 -0.56 -5.57 -6.83
C MET A 162 -1.10 -6.43 -7.96
N GLN A 163 -0.41 -6.45 -9.09
CA GLN A 163 -0.74 -7.39 -10.16
C GLN A 163 -0.40 -8.81 -9.73
N GLN A 164 -1.15 -9.78 -10.22
CA GLN A 164 -0.82 -11.19 -10.04
C GLN A 164 0.51 -11.47 -10.74
N LEU A 165 1.41 -12.18 -10.04
CA LEU A 165 2.68 -12.60 -10.62
C LEU A 165 2.41 -13.65 -11.70
N GLU A 166 3.09 -13.52 -12.84
CA GLU A 166 2.98 -14.52 -13.90
C GLU A 166 3.42 -15.90 -13.39
N PRO A 167 2.65 -16.96 -13.64
CA PRO A 167 3.02 -18.31 -13.21
C PRO A 167 4.33 -18.76 -13.85
N LEU A 168 5.15 -19.50 -13.09
CA LEU A 168 6.28 -20.20 -13.68
C LEU A 168 5.78 -21.50 -14.32
N ILE A 169 6.07 -21.68 -15.60
CA ILE A 169 5.67 -22.87 -16.36
C ILE A 169 6.94 -23.65 -16.72
N ALA A 170 6.96 -24.92 -16.36
CA ALA A 170 8.05 -25.83 -16.70
C ALA A 170 7.51 -27.11 -17.34
N GLU A 171 8.22 -27.63 -18.33
CA GLU A 171 7.88 -28.89 -18.96
C GLU A 171 8.88 -29.97 -18.56
N THR A 172 8.36 -31.16 -18.28
CA THR A 172 9.13 -32.37 -17.98
C THR A 172 8.56 -33.52 -18.81
N SER A 173 9.23 -34.67 -18.86
CA SER A 173 8.84 -35.81 -19.71
C SER A 173 7.38 -36.26 -19.51
N GLY A 174 6.47 -35.69 -20.30
CA GLY A 174 5.04 -35.95 -20.29
C GLY A 174 4.21 -35.12 -19.30
N LYS A 175 4.75 -34.05 -18.70
CA LYS A 175 3.98 -33.18 -17.77
C LYS A 175 4.33 -31.71 -17.92
N THR A 176 3.31 -30.87 -17.82
CA THR A 176 3.47 -29.42 -17.57
C THR A 176 3.28 -29.18 -16.08
N ILE A 177 4.22 -28.46 -15.49
CA ILE A 177 4.19 -27.99 -14.10
C ILE A 177 3.91 -26.50 -14.15
N THR A 178 2.87 -26.05 -13.43
CA THR A 178 2.49 -24.64 -13.30
C THR A 178 2.59 -24.23 -11.85
N ILE A 179 3.44 -23.24 -11.58
CA ILE A 179 3.65 -22.68 -10.24
C ILE A 179 3.00 -21.31 -10.21
N ASN A 180 1.79 -21.24 -9.67
CA ASN A 180 1.10 -19.98 -9.44
C ASN A 180 1.69 -19.30 -8.20
N MET A 181 1.93 -17.99 -8.26
CA MET A 181 2.59 -17.25 -7.19
C MET A 181 1.65 -16.18 -6.65
N ASN A 182 1.32 -16.27 -5.36
CA ASN A 182 0.51 -15.26 -4.67
C ASN A 182 1.36 -14.51 -3.65
N ILE A 183 1.26 -13.19 -3.61
CA ILE A 183 1.94 -12.40 -2.59
C ILE A 183 1.18 -12.57 -1.27
N ALA A 184 1.82 -13.20 -0.29
CA ALA A 184 1.29 -13.41 1.05
C ALA A 184 1.68 -12.27 2.00
N GLY A 185 2.79 -11.58 1.73
CA GLY A 185 3.28 -10.48 2.55
C GLY A 185 4.19 -9.53 1.79
N ILE A 186 4.24 -8.28 2.25
CA ILE A 186 5.24 -7.29 1.83
C ILE A 186 5.79 -6.66 3.09
N ASN A 187 7.10 -6.73 3.24
CA ASN A 187 7.83 -6.25 4.41
C ASN A 187 8.97 -5.35 3.96
N THR A 188 9.35 -4.38 4.78
CA THR A 188 10.54 -3.56 4.54
C THR A 188 11.61 -3.91 5.56
N ARG A 189 12.85 -3.91 5.10
CA ARG A 189 14.05 -3.90 5.94
C ARG A 189 15.00 -2.86 5.37
N GLN A 190 16.03 -2.49 6.12
CA GLN A 190 16.97 -1.46 5.69
C GLN A 190 17.52 -1.77 4.28
N GLY A 191 17.22 -0.88 3.32
CA GLY A 191 17.63 -0.98 1.92
C GLY A 191 16.85 -1.96 1.04
N ILE A 192 15.87 -2.71 1.57
CA ILE A 192 15.16 -3.76 0.80
C ILE A 192 13.65 -3.79 1.05
N LEU A 193 12.88 -3.96 -0.03
CA LEU A 193 11.48 -4.35 -0.01
C LEU A 193 11.40 -5.86 -0.25
N GLN A 194 10.86 -6.59 0.71
CA GLN A 194 10.74 -8.03 0.68
C GLN A 194 9.30 -8.43 0.35
N PHE A 195 9.12 -9.26 -0.67
CA PHE A 195 7.87 -9.93 -0.98
C PHE A 195 7.95 -11.37 -0.51
N ASP A 196 6.94 -11.75 0.27
CA ASP A 196 6.72 -13.10 0.76
C ASP A 196 5.69 -13.76 -0.16
N ILE A 197 6.11 -14.78 -0.90
CA ILE A 197 5.34 -15.39 -1.98
C ILE A 197 4.96 -16.81 -1.59
N LEU A 198 3.66 -17.12 -1.66
CA LEU A 198 3.14 -18.46 -1.44
C LEU A 198 2.91 -19.15 -2.79
N PRO A 199 3.72 -20.16 -3.14
CA PRO A 199 3.52 -20.90 -4.38
C PRO A 199 2.37 -21.91 -4.27
N ASN A 200 1.64 -22.08 -5.37
CA ASN A 200 0.68 -23.17 -5.57
C ASN A 200 1.06 -23.94 -6.83
N ILE A 201 1.50 -25.19 -6.64
CA ILE A 201 2.05 -26.04 -7.69
C ILE A 201 0.96 -26.97 -8.22
N GLN A 202 0.74 -26.93 -9.52
CA GLN A 202 -0.17 -27.80 -10.25
C GLN A 202 0.60 -28.59 -11.31
N SER A 203 0.16 -29.80 -11.61
CA SER A 203 0.76 -30.63 -12.66
C SER A 203 -0.31 -31.22 -13.56
N THR A 204 -0.12 -31.11 -14.86
CA THR A 204 -0.98 -31.67 -15.90
C THR A 204 -0.18 -32.65 -16.76
N ASN A 205 -0.75 -33.85 -16.98
CA ASN A 205 -0.13 -34.87 -17.84
C ASN A 205 -0.44 -34.58 -19.31
N HIS A 206 0.55 -34.81 -20.19
CA HIS A 206 0.38 -34.82 -21.63
C HIS A 206 -0.20 -36.17 -22.01
N THR A 207 -1.53 -36.27 -22.14
CA THR A 207 -2.16 -37.48 -22.68
C THR A 207 -1.77 -37.63 -24.14
N ALA A 208 -0.94 -38.64 -24.43
CA ALA A 208 -0.58 -39.00 -25.80
C ALA A 208 -1.87 -39.28 -26.58
N LYS A 209 -2.17 -38.47 -27.60
CA LYS A 209 -3.21 -38.78 -28.58
C LYS A 209 -2.83 -40.10 -29.25
N LYS A 210 -3.56 -41.17 -28.91
CA LYS A 210 -3.45 -42.47 -29.58
C LYS A 210 -3.85 -42.25 -31.04
N LYS A 211 -2.88 -42.25 -31.96
CA LYS A 211 -3.16 -42.31 -33.40
C LYS A 211 -3.82 -43.67 -33.66
N THR A 212 -5.13 -43.65 -33.89
CA THR A 212 -5.88 -44.73 -34.54
C THR A 212 -5.56 -44.77 -36.02
#